data_AF-A0A838D4D7-F1
#
_entry.id   AF-A0A838D4D7-F1
#
_cell.length_a   1.000
_cell.length_b   1.000
_cell.length_c   1.000
_cell.angle_alpha   90.00
_cell.angle_beta   90.00
_cell.angle_gamma   90.00
#
_symmetry.space_group_name_H-M   'P 1'
#
loop_
_entity.id
_entity.type
_entity.pdbx_description
1 polymer ?
#
loop_
_entity_poly.entity_id
_entity_poly.type
_entity_poly.pdbx_seq_one_letter_code
_entity_poly.pdbx_strand_id
1 'polypeptide(L)' 'MVRYVQKEGNGPMEVKVGNDSKWICMCGLSQHQPFCDGAHKKTLNEEDGKVYKYNPDGTRTEIQI' A
#
# COMPACT_ATOMS: atom_id res chain seq x y z
N MET A 1 -9.12 9.38 19.05
CA MET A 1 -8.90 7.92 19.03
C MET A 1 -8.03 7.59 17.82
N VAL A 2 -6.94 6.87 18.01
CA VAL A 2 -6.08 6.40 16.92
C VAL A 2 -6.31 4.91 16.70
N ARG A 3 -6.24 4.47 15.45
CA ARG A 3 -6.38 3.05 15.07
C ARG A 3 -5.13 2.61 14.32
N TYR A 4 -4.62 1.42 14.63
CA TYR A 4 -3.61 0.76 13.81
C TYR A 4 -4.31 0.03 12.66
N VAL A 5 -3.85 0.24 11.43
CA VAL A 5 -4.37 -0.46 10.25
C VAL A 5 -3.21 -1.17 9.58
N GLN A 6 -3.19 -2.49 9.68
CA GLN A 6 -2.21 -3.33 9.01
C GLN A 6 -2.60 -3.52 7.54
N LYS A 7 -1.63 -3.36 6.64
CA LYS A 7 -1.77 -3.61 5.20
C LYS A 7 -0.65 -4.55 4.77
N GLU A 8 -1.04 -5.71 4.23
CA GLU A 8 -0.09 -6.76 3.83
C GLU A 8 0.06 -6.86 2.30
N GLY A 9 -0.86 -6.27 1.54
CA GLY A 9 -0.80 -6.29 0.08
C GLY A 9 0.26 -5.31 -0.44
N ASN A 10 1.14 -5.76 -1.33
CA ASN A 10 2.19 -4.95 -1.96
C ASN A 10 1.84 -4.50 -3.39
N GLY A 11 0.60 -4.72 -3.83
CA GLY A 11 0.13 -4.42 -5.19
C GLY A 11 -1.36 -4.12 -5.23
N PRO A 12 -1.88 -3.60 -6.35
CA PRO A 12 -3.30 -3.31 -6.47
C PRO A 12 -4.12 -4.57 -6.74
N MET A 13 -5.36 -4.58 -6.24
CA MET A 13 -6.35 -5.59 -6.58
C MET A 13 -7.14 -5.13 -7.80
N GLU A 14 -7.24 -5.98 -8.82
CA GLU A 14 -8.15 -5.76 -9.95
C GLU A 14 -9.60 -6.03 -9.53
N VAL A 15 -10.49 -5.09 -9.82
CA VAL A 15 -11.94 -5.22 -9.64
C VAL A 15 -12.61 -4.97 -10.98
N LYS A 16 -13.42 -5.94 -11.45
CA LYS A 16 -14.21 -5.80 -12.68
C LYS A 16 -15.50 -5.03 -12.40
N VAL A 17 -15.75 -3.98 -13.19
CA VAL A 17 -16.97 -3.17 -13.15
C VAL A 17 -17.59 -3.18 -14.54
N GLY A 18 -18.51 -4.11 -14.78
CA GLY A 18 -18.98 -4.42 -16.14
C GLY A 18 -17.81 -4.94 -16.99
N ASN A 19 -17.54 -4.25 -18.11
CA ASN A 19 -16.43 -4.59 -19.01
C ASN A 19 -15.11 -3.87 -18.65
N ASP A 20 -15.14 -2.94 -17.69
CA ASP A 20 -13.96 -2.17 -17.29
C ASP A 20 -13.22 -2.82 -16.12
N SER A 21 -11.91 -2.61 -16.08
CA SER A 21 -11.07 -2.92 -14.92
C SER A 21 -10.80 -1.66 -14.10
N LYS A 22 -11.01 -1.74 -12.79
CA LYS A 22 -10.55 -0.76 -11.81
C LYS A 22 -9.48 -1.41 -10.91
N TRP A 23 -8.51 -0.61 -10.48
CA TRP A 23 -7.40 -1.07 -9.66
C TRP A 23 -7.48 -0.43 -8.29
N ILE A 24 -7.69 -1.24 -7.26
CA ILE A 24 -7.87 -0.80 -5.87
C ILE A 24 -6.54 -0.92 -5.13
N CYS A 25 -6.16 0.14 -4.42
CA CYS A 25 -4.92 0.17 -3.65
C CYS A 25 -4.99 -0.79 -2.45
N MET A 26 -4.06 -1.74 -2.39
CA MET A 26 -3.88 -2.60 -1.21
C MET A 26 -2.62 -2.26 -0.40
N CYS A 27 -1.66 -1.52 -0.97
CA CYS A 27 -0.42 -1.13 -0.29
C CYS A 27 -0.56 0.00 0.73
N GLY A 28 -1.68 0.72 0.74
CA GLY A 28 -1.92 1.82 1.68
C GLY A 28 -1.15 3.12 1.40
N LEU A 29 -0.30 3.17 0.37
CA LEU A 29 0.53 4.34 0.03
C LEU A 29 -0.05 5.25 -1.06
N SER A 30 -1.18 4.88 -1.68
CA SER A 30 -1.82 5.73 -2.69
C SER A 30 -2.27 7.06 -2.09
N GLN A 31 -2.04 8.14 -2.83
CA GLN A 31 -2.57 9.47 -2.52
C GLN A 31 -4.00 9.66 -3.06
N HIS A 32 -4.45 8.74 -3.92
CA HIS A 32 -5.76 8.76 -4.57
C HIS A 32 -6.64 7.58 -4.13
N GLN A 33 -6.56 7.20 -2.85
CA GLN A 33 -7.38 6.11 -2.32
C GLN A 33 -8.88 6.35 -2.56
N PRO A 34 -9.65 5.31 -2.94
CA PRO A 34 -9.31 3.88 -2.89
C PRO A 34 -8.51 3.36 -4.10
N PHE A 35 -8.27 4.19 -5.11
CA PHE A 35 -7.65 3.75 -6.36
C PHE A 35 -6.14 3.63 -6.26
N CYS A 36 -5.57 2.74 -7.07
CA CYS A 36 -4.13 2.64 -7.26
C CYS A 36 -3.62 3.79 -8.15
N ASP A 37 -2.59 4.48 -7.68
CA ASP A 37 -1.86 5.53 -8.41
C ASP A 37 -0.40 5.14 -8.73
N GLY A 38 -0.04 3.89 -8.49
CA GLY A 38 1.32 3.38 -8.71
C GLY A 38 2.27 3.48 -7.52
N ALA A 39 1.85 4.07 -6.38
CA ALA A 39 2.69 4.18 -5.17
C ALA A 39 3.16 2.82 -4.62
N HIS A 40 2.45 1.72 -4.94
CA HIS A 40 2.85 0.35 -4.59
C HIS A 40 4.24 -0.04 -5.12
N LYS A 41 4.79 0.66 -6.12
CA LYS A 41 6.16 0.40 -6.58
C LYS A 41 7.22 0.60 -5.47
N LYS A 42 6.91 1.40 -4.44
CA LYS A 42 7.78 1.61 -3.27
C LYS A 42 7.87 0.37 -2.36
N THR A 43 6.91 -0.55 -2.46
CA THR A 43 6.85 -1.75 -1.62
C THR A 43 7.54 -2.96 -2.27
N LEU A 44 8.06 -2.85 -3.50
CA LEU A 44 8.65 -3.97 -4.25
C LEU A 44 9.93 -4.54 -3.64
N ASN A 45 10.63 -3.74 -2.84
CA ASN A 45 11.87 -4.12 -2.15
C ASN A 45 11.66 -4.24 -0.62
N GLU A 46 10.44 -4.51 -0.18
CA GLU A 46 10.17 -4.91 1.19
C GLU A 46 10.64 -6.35 1.39
N GLU A 47 11.32 -6.61 2.50
CA GLU A 47 11.77 -7.95 2.85
C GLU A 47 10.65 -8.70 3.58
N ASP A 48 10.59 -10.01 3.36
CA ASP A 48 9.62 -10.88 4.02
C ASP A 48 9.83 -10.88 5.54
N GLY A 49 8.72 -10.87 6.29
CA GLY A 49 8.73 -10.82 7.76
C GLY A 49 9.12 -9.47 8.38
N LYS A 50 9.43 -8.44 7.59
CA LYS A 50 9.69 -7.09 8.10
C LYS A 50 8.49 -6.17 7.97
N VAL A 51 8.37 -5.23 8.91
CA VAL A 51 7.32 -4.21 8.88
C VAL A 51 7.96 -2.85 8.65
N TYR A 52 7.40 -2.09 7.70
CA TYR A 52 7.91 -0.75 7.37
C TYR A 52 6.89 0.34 7.70
N LYS A 53 7.36 1.41 8.33
CA LYS A 53 6.64 2.68 8.47
C LYS A 53 7.13 3.66 7.43
N TYR A 54 6.21 4.18 6.60
CA TYR A 54 6.52 5.21 5.61
C TYR A 54 6.39 6.62 6.23
N ASN A 55 7.45 7.41 6.06
CA ASN A 55 7.57 8.75 6.64
C ASN A 55 7.15 9.84 5.64
N PRO A 56 6.69 11.03 6.11
CA PRO A 56 6.29 12.13 5.23
C PRO A 56 7.40 12.67 4.33
N ASP A 57 8.67 12.49 4.72
CA ASP A 57 9.85 12.88 3.94
C ASP A 57 10.16 11.90 2.79
N GLY A 58 9.36 10.85 2.63
CA GLY A 58 9.52 9.82 1.62
C GLY A 58 10.47 8.69 2.01
N THR A 59 11.08 8.74 3.19
CA THR A 59 11.87 7.63 3.74
C THR A 59 10.95 6.57 4.35
N ARG A 60 11.53 5.39 4.66
CA ARG A 60 10.84 4.36 5.44
C ARG A 60 11.74 3.86 6.56
N THR A 61 11.15 3.43 7.65
CA THR A 61 11.85 2.86 8.81
C THR A 61 11.29 1.48 9.09
N GLU A 62 12.16 0.49 9.31
CA GLU A 62 11.77 -0.81 9.82
C GLU A 62 11.27 -0.67 11.26
N ILE A 63 10.12 -1.29 11.58
CA ILE A 63 9.56 -1.29 12.93
C ILE A 63 9.38 -2.74 13.39
N GLN A 64 9.52 -2.94 14.70
CA GLN A 64 9.11 -4.17 15.37
C GLN A 64 7.73 -3.92 15.97
N ILE A 65 6.73 -4.69 15.54
CA ILE A 65 5.38 -4.69 16.15
C ILE A 65 5.42 -5.59 17.37
#